data_AF-A0A4C1Y5M2-F1
#
_entry.id   AF-A0A4C1Y5M2-F1
#
_cell.length_a   1.000
_cell.length_b   1.000
_cell.length_c   1.000
_cell.angle_alpha   90.00
_cell.angle_beta   90.00
_cell.angle_gamma   90.00
#
_symmetry.space_group_name_H-M   'P 1'
#
loop_
_entity.id
_entity.type
_entity.pdbx_description
1 polymer ?
#
loop_
_entity_poly.entity_id
_entity_poly.type
_entity_poly.pdbx_seq_one_letter_code
_entity_poly.pdbx_strand_id
1 'polypeptide(L)'
;MKTSRCVPIKLRGASNSQQIYARTIENLQLSPQAVTKQDIDGCKHLDDIRHKLMYNQAKPKILIGQDNWHLLVATETRKGHRNQPAASLTPLGWVLHGIRTRTIGQHVHYVHNLTATTEDNMDEQLRRYFAIESLAITPKRPSNDPEQRAVNILKESTTQLEDGHYQTGLLWKEQQTKCRTITKTP
;
A
#
# COMPACT_ATOMS: atom_id res chain seq x y z
N MET A 1 -8.29 4.20 24.50
CA MET A 1 -7.93 4.68 23.14
C MET A 1 -8.34 6.13 23.03
N LYS A 2 -7.44 7.09 22.75
CA LYS A 2 -7.87 8.46 22.46
C LYS A 2 -8.59 8.45 21.11
N THR A 3 -9.83 8.93 21.10
CA THR A 3 -10.67 8.97 19.90
C THR A 3 -10.24 10.11 18.99
N SER A 4 -10.09 9.82 17.69
CA SER A 4 -9.90 10.85 16.67
C SER A 4 -11.10 11.80 16.65
N ARG A 5 -10.86 13.12 16.58
CA ARG A 5 -11.90 14.15 16.46
C ARG A 5 -11.69 14.98 15.20
N CYS A 6 -12.78 15.51 14.66
CA CYS A 6 -12.74 16.49 13.59
C CYS A 6 -12.62 17.89 14.20
N VAL A 7 -11.65 18.68 13.74
CA VAL A 7 -11.42 20.04 14.24
C VAL A 7 -11.28 21.02 13.08
N PRO A 8 -11.82 22.25 13.21
CA PRO A 8 -11.54 23.30 12.25
C PRO A 8 -10.10 23.80 12.41
N ILE A 9 -9.38 23.94 11.30
CA ILE A 9 -8.02 24.50 11.25
C ILE A 9 -8.01 25.62 10.23
N LYS A 10 -7.46 26.77 10.62
CA LYS A 10 -7.20 27.88 9.70
C LYS A 10 -5.80 27.73 9.12
N LEU A 11 -5.72 27.45 7.82
CA LEU A 11 -4.48 27.47 7.07
C LEU A 11 -4.26 28.88 6.52
N ARG A 12 -3.03 29.37 6.62
CA ARG A 12 -2.61 30.64 6.03
C ARG A 12 -1.55 30.34 4.98
N GLY A 13 -1.85 30.66 3.73
CA GLY A 13 -0.91 30.62 2.63
C GLY A 13 -0.25 31.97 2.39
N ALA A 14 0.42 32.09 1.25
CA ALA A 14 1.09 33.33 0.83
C ALA A 14 0.11 34.47 0.54
N SER A 15 -1.05 34.14 -0.04
CA SER A 15 -2.01 35.13 -0.53
C SER A 15 -3.26 35.23 0.33
N ASN A 16 -3.77 34.09 0.82
CA ASN A 16 -5.06 34.00 1.51
C ASN A 16 -5.03 33.02 2.69
N SER A 17 -6.00 33.16 3.59
CA SER A 17 -6.27 32.18 4.66
C SER A 17 -7.59 31.46 4.40
N GLN A 18 -7.59 30.14 4.58
CA GLN A 18 -8.78 29.32 4.41
C GLN A 18 -8.96 28.39 5.61
N GLN A 19 -10.21 28.15 5.98
CA GLN A 19 -10.55 27.17 7.02
C GLN A 19 -10.83 25.81 6.37
N ILE A 20 -10.21 24.76 6.92
CA ILE A 20 -10.46 23.37 6.59
C ILE A 20 -10.87 22.60 7.83
N TYR A 21 -11.47 21.43 7.65
CA TYR A 21 -11.71 20.48 8.73
C TYR A 21 -10.68 19.36 8.64
N ALA A 22 -10.01 19.06 9.76
CA ALA A 22 -8.99 18.03 9.82
C ALA A 22 -9.30 17.02 10.92
N ARG A 23 -8.91 15.76 10.71
CA ARG A 23 -8.97 14.73 11.76
C ARG A 23 -7.70 14.75 12.57
N THR A 24 -7.85 14.70 13.90
CA THR A 24 -6.71 14.64 14.81
C THR A 24 -6.15 13.22 14.88
N ILE A 25 -4.82 13.13 14.91
CA ILE A 25 -4.04 11.94 15.25
C ILE A 25 -2.99 12.35 16.28
N GLU A 26 -2.58 11.44 17.16
CA GLU A 26 -1.60 11.75 18.21
C GLU A 26 -0.23 12.12 17.63
N ASN A 27 0.22 11.38 16.62
CA ASN A 27 1.50 11.62 15.95
C ASN A 27 1.46 11.02 14.55
N LEU A 28 1.81 11.83 13.54
CA LEU A 28 1.93 11.37 12.15
C LEU A 28 3.16 10.47 11.91
N GLN A 29 4.11 10.43 12.85
CA GLN A 29 5.36 9.65 12.74
C GLN A 29 6.17 9.97 11.46
N LEU A 30 6.13 11.24 11.03
CA LEU A 30 6.88 11.72 9.86
C LEU A 30 8.26 12.23 10.26
N SER A 31 9.27 11.88 9.47
CA SER A 31 10.63 12.38 9.64
C SER A 31 10.72 13.88 9.34
N PRO A 32 11.58 14.64 10.05
CA PRO A 32 11.93 16.00 9.66
C PRO A 32 12.44 16.07 8.23
N GLN A 33 12.08 17.13 7.53
CA GLN A 33 12.48 17.39 6.15
C GLN A 33 13.33 18.67 6.08
N ALA A 34 14.13 18.77 5.04
CA ALA A 34 14.93 19.96 4.76
C ALA A 34 15.06 20.15 3.24
N VAL A 35 15.18 21.41 2.84
CA VAL A 35 15.60 21.82 1.49
C VAL A 35 16.81 22.72 1.66
N THR A 36 17.97 22.19 1.30
CA THR A 36 19.27 22.84 1.46
C THR A 36 19.67 23.59 0.20
N LYS A 37 20.76 24.37 0.29
CA LYS A 37 21.34 25.05 -0.88
C LYS A 37 21.74 24.04 -1.95
N GLN A 38 22.22 22.85 -1.59
CA GLN A 38 22.70 21.85 -2.55
C GLN A 38 21.57 21.25 -3.40
N ASP A 39 20.36 21.17 -2.84
CA ASP A 39 19.21 20.54 -3.50
C ASP A 39 18.71 21.35 -4.70
N ILE A 40 18.84 22.68 -4.63
CA ILE A 40 18.39 23.63 -5.66
C ILE A 40 19.55 24.40 -6.30
N ASP A 41 20.79 23.98 -6.08
CA ASP A 41 21.97 24.56 -6.73
C ASP A 41 21.95 24.34 -8.25
N GLY A 42 22.37 25.36 -9.01
CA GLY A 42 22.31 25.37 -10.48
C GLY A 42 20.89 25.41 -11.09
N CYS A 43 19.84 25.52 -10.28
CA CYS A 43 18.45 25.62 -10.73
C CYS A 43 18.07 27.08 -10.99
N LYS A 44 18.55 27.65 -12.11
CA LYS A 44 18.35 29.07 -12.45
C LYS A 44 16.89 29.52 -12.46
N HIS A 45 15.97 28.62 -12.84
CA HIS A 45 14.52 28.87 -12.86
C HIS A 45 13.90 29.04 -11.46
N LEU A 46 14.66 28.79 -10.38
CA LEU A 46 14.23 28.93 -8.99
C LEU A 46 14.94 30.08 -8.25
N ASP A 47 15.84 30.82 -8.90
CA ASP A 47 16.72 31.77 -8.21
C ASP A 47 15.94 32.88 -7.48
N ASP A 48 14.88 33.40 -8.09
CA ASP A 48 14.01 34.45 -7.53
C ASP A 48 13.19 33.98 -6.33
N ILE A 49 12.92 32.68 -6.23
CA ILE A 49 12.11 32.07 -5.16
C ILE A 49 12.92 31.21 -4.18
N ARG A 50 14.24 31.14 -4.35
CA ARG A 50 15.15 30.27 -3.58
C ARG A 50 14.99 30.40 -2.06
N HIS A 51 14.88 31.63 -1.58
CA HIS A 51 14.72 31.95 -0.15
C HIS A 51 13.37 31.48 0.43
N LYS A 52 12.35 31.27 -0.40
CA LYS A 52 11.03 30.75 0.01
C LYS A 52 10.99 29.23 0.06
N LEU A 53 11.92 28.56 -0.62
CA LEU A 53 11.97 27.10 -0.75
C LEU A 53 12.87 26.46 0.30
N MET A 54 13.90 27.15 0.76
CA MET A 54 14.89 26.59 1.69
C MET A 54 14.39 26.60 3.14
N TYR A 55 14.53 25.46 3.80
CA TYR A 55 14.22 25.29 5.23
C TYR A 55 15.04 24.13 5.81
N ASN A 56 15.19 24.10 7.13
CA ASN A 56 15.95 23.07 7.84
C ASN A 56 15.10 22.43 8.94
N GLN A 57 15.22 21.10 9.09
CA GLN A 57 14.60 20.31 10.16
C GLN A 57 13.10 20.59 10.41
N ALA A 58 12.32 20.80 9.34
CA ALA A 58 10.88 21.03 9.46
C ALA A 58 10.14 19.68 9.52
N LYS A 59 9.52 19.37 10.66
CA LYS A 59 8.68 18.17 10.82
C LYS A 59 7.26 18.44 10.32
N PRO A 60 6.74 17.71 9.32
CA PRO A 60 5.36 17.87 8.86
C PRO A 60 4.36 17.53 9.98
N LYS A 61 3.30 18.35 10.10
CA LYS A 61 2.28 18.22 11.16
C LYS A 61 0.85 18.01 10.63
N ILE A 62 0.63 18.26 9.35
CA ILE A 62 -0.69 18.21 8.70
C ILE A 62 -0.52 17.46 7.39
N LEU A 63 -1.41 16.52 7.12
CA LEU A 63 -1.58 15.90 5.81
C LEU A 63 -2.79 16.54 5.14
N ILE A 64 -2.61 17.02 3.92
CA ILE A 64 -3.68 17.62 3.12
C ILE A 64 -4.05 16.63 2.02
N GLY A 65 -5.28 16.13 2.07
CA GLY A 65 -5.82 15.20 1.08
C GLY A 65 -6.30 15.89 -0.19
N GLN A 66 -6.64 15.09 -1.20
CA GLN A 66 -7.21 15.55 -2.47
C GLN A 66 -8.64 16.08 -2.35
N ASP A 67 -9.33 15.79 -1.25
CA ASP A 67 -10.59 16.45 -0.88
C ASP A 67 -10.43 17.97 -0.75
N ASN A 68 -9.21 18.44 -0.47
CA ASN A 68 -8.83 19.85 -0.42
C ASN A 68 -8.08 20.31 -1.70
N TRP A 69 -8.41 19.73 -2.86
CA TRP A 69 -7.72 19.96 -4.14
C TRP A 69 -7.51 21.44 -4.49
N HIS A 70 -8.47 22.30 -4.17
CA HIS A 70 -8.44 23.74 -4.46
C HIS A 70 -7.26 24.45 -3.76
N LEU A 71 -6.69 23.88 -2.69
CA LEU A 71 -5.47 24.36 -2.03
C LEU A 71 -4.18 23.87 -2.70
N LEU A 72 -4.29 22.84 -3.55
CA LEU A 72 -3.17 22.14 -4.19
C LEU A 72 -3.01 22.49 -5.67
N VAL A 73 -3.99 23.16 -6.29
CA VAL A 73 -3.90 23.58 -7.69
C VAL A 73 -2.78 24.60 -7.87
N ALA A 74 -1.91 24.33 -8.83
CA ALA A 74 -0.84 25.24 -9.22
C ALA A 74 -1.40 26.40 -10.06
N THR A 75 -1.09 27.62 -9.67
CA THR A 75 -1.37 28.84 -10.46
C THR A 75 -0.18 29.23 -11.32
N GLU A 76 1.03 28.82 -10.94
CA GLU A 76 2.27 29.06 -11.68
C GLU A 76 3.21 27.86 -11.50
N THR A 77 4.02 27.55 -12.52
CA THR A 77 5.05 26.50 -12.44
C THR A 77 6.39 26.99 -12.99
N ARG A 78 7.46 26.77 -12.23
CA ARG A 78 8.86 26.97 -12.62
C ARG A 78 9.50 25.62 -12.87
N LYS A 79 9.98 25.38 -14.09
CA LYS A 79 10.60 24.11 -14.49
C LYS A 79 11.97 24.35 -15.11
N GLY A 80 12.90 23.47 -14.79
CA GLY A 80 14.21 23.39 -15.42
C GLY A 80 14.29 22.22 -16.38
N HIS A 81 15.48 21.64 -16.51
CA HIS A 81 15.69 20.40 -17.24
C HIS A 81 15.02 19.20 -16.55
N ARG A 82 14.86 18.09 -17.28
CA ARG A 82 14.18 16.87 -16.82
C ARG A 82 14.66 16.33 -15.46
N ASN A 83 15.93 16.51 -15.14
CA ASN A 83 16.55 16.01 -13.91
C ASN A 83 16.73 17.09 -12.82
N GLN A 84 16.13 18.27 -13.02
CA GLN A 84 16.12 19.35 -12.05
C GLN A 84 14.75 19.40 -11.35
N PRO A 85 14.72 19.82 -10.07
CA PRO A 85 13.47 20.03 -9.37
C PRO A 85 12.64 21.12 -10.07
N ALA A 86 11.32 20.96 -10.01
CA ALA A 86 10.35 21.96 -10.44
C ALA A 86 9.69 22.59 -9.21
N ALA A 87 9.15 23.80 -9.33
CA ALA A 87 8.37 24.41 -8.26
C ALA A 87 7.01 24.86 -8.78
N SER A 88 5.96 24.66 -8.00
CA SER A 88 4.61 25.13 -8.31
C SER A 88 4.11 26.08 -7.23
N LEU A 89 3.51 27.19 -7.63
CA LEU A 89 2.85 28.12 -6.73
C LEU A 89 1.41 27.65 -6.50
N THR A 90 1.06 27.36 -5.26
CA THR A 90 -0.30 27.02 -4.84
C THR A 90 -0.84 28.14 -3.93
N PRO A 91 -2.16 28.15 -3.61
CA PRO A 91 -2.69 29.08 -2.61
C PRO A 91 -1.98 29.05 -1.26
N LEU A 92 -1.39 27.90 -0.89
CA LEU A 92 -0.63 27.73 0.36
C LEU A 92 0.83 28.21 0.26
N GLY A 93 1.35 28.42 -0.95
CA GLY A 93 2.73 28.85 -1.20
C GLY A 93 3.44 28.01 -2.25
N TRP A 94 4.75 28.21 -2.36
CA TRP A 94 5.60 27.46 -3.29
C TRP A 94 5.83 26.02 -2.79
N VAL A 95 5.61 25.06 -3.68
CA VAL A 95 5.84 23.64 -3.47
C VAL A 95 7.00 23.20 -4.38
N LEU A 96 8.01 22.56 -3.81
CA LEU A 96 9.11 21.97 -4.57
C LEU A 96 8.79 20.51 -4.93
N HIS A 97 9.01 20.15 -6.19
CA HIS A 97 8.74 18.84 -6.76
C HIS A 97 10.03 18.20 -7.27
N GLY A 98 10.13 16.89 -7.08
CA GLY A 98 11.27 16.10 -7.49
C GLY A 98 12.49 16.31 -6.58
N ILE A 99 13.51 15.50 -6.83
CA ILE A 99 14.79 15.54 -6.12
C ILE A 99 15.90 15.72 -7.15
N ARG A 100 16.95 16.45 -6.77
CA ARG A 100 18.19 16.44 -7.53
C ARG A 100 18.85 15.07 -7.37
N THR A 101 18.60 14.16 -8.30
CA THR A 101 19.28 12.85 -8.33
C THR A 101 20.75 13.06 -8.65
N ARG A 102 21.65 12.87 -7.67
CA ARG A 102 23.11 12.82 -7.92
C ARG A 102 23.51 11.58 -8.73
N THR A 103 22.65 10.56 -8.73
CA THR A 103 22.72 9.38 -9.59
C THR A 103 21.93 9.65 -10.86
N ILE A 104 22.64 10.08 -11.91
CA ILE A 104 22.11 10.10 -13.28
C ILE A 104 21.66 8.67 -13.60
N GLY A 105 20.37 8.45 -13.87
CA GLY A 105 19.86 7.20 -14.43
C GLY A 105 19.03 6.28 -13.53
N GLN A 106 18.80 6.60 -12.25
CA GLN A 106 17.79 5.87 -11.46
C GLN A 106 16.44 6.57 -11.56
N HIS A 107 15.50 5.94 -12.27
CA HIS A 107 14.09 6.29 -12.19
C HIS A 107 13.64 6.11 -10.74
N VAL A 108 13.44 7.21 -10.02
CA VAL A 108 12.66 7.16 -8.78
C VAL A 108 11.21 7.03 -9.20
N HIS A 109 10.74 5.77 -9.31
CA HIS A 109 9.34 5.44 -9.52
C HIS A 109 8.54 5.78 -8.25
N TYR A 110 8.24 7.06 -8.02
CA TYR A 110 7.11 7.42 -7.14
C TYR A 110 5.88 7.59 -8.01
N VAL A 111 5.28 6.44 -8.33
CA VAL A 111 3.89 6.36 -8.73
C VAL A 111 3.29 5.27 -7.83
N HIS A 112 2.71 5.67 -6.69
CA HIS A 112 1.75 4.80 -6.02
C HIS A 112 0.45 4.91 -6.82
N ASN A 113 0.44 4.28 -7.99
CA ASN A 113 -0.80 3.97 -8.66
C ASN A 113 -1.44 2.86 -7.84
N LEU A 114 -2.46 3.19 -7.06
CA LEU A 114 -3.57 2.27 -6.89
C LEU A 114 -4.31 2.23 -8.23
N THR A 115 -3.65 1.71 -9.25
CA THR A 115 -4.37 1.22 -10.42
C THR A 115 -5.00 -0.07 -9.97
N ALA A 116 -6.32 -0.05 -9.81
CA ALA A 116 -7.14 -1.23 -9.97
C ALA A 116 -6.91 -1.74 -11.40
N THR A 117 -5.82 -2.46 -11.60
CA THR A 117 -5.46 -3.11 -12.86
C THR A 117 -5.40 -4.59 -12.58
N THR A 118 -6.53 -5.23 -12.88
CA THR A 118 -6.74 -6.63 -13.23
C THR A 118 -6.17 -7.66 -12.26
N GLU A 119 -7.10 -8.45 -11.71
CA GLU A 119 -6.95 -9.48 -10.68
C GLU A 119 -5.92 -10.59 -10.99
N ASP A 120 -5.37 -10.63 -12.20
CA ASP A 120 -4.57 -11.73 -12.74
C ASP A 120 -3.19 -11.93 -12.08
N ASN A 121 -2.77 -11.08 -11.14
CA ASN A 121 -1.48 -11.23 -10.43
C ASN A 121 -1.59 -11.22 -8.90
N MET A 122 -2.80 -11.19 -8.32
CA MET A 122 -2.93 -11.31 -6.86
C MET A 122 -2.49 -12.69 -6.37
N ASP A 123 -2.76 -13.74 -7.13
CA ASP A 123 -2.41 -15.12 -6.77
C ASP A 123 -0.89 -15.32 -6.68
N GLU A 124 -0.12 -14.77 -7.61
CA GLU A 124 1.33 -14.90 -7.58
C GLU A 124 1.93 -14.11 -6.41
N GLN A 125 1.39 -12.93 -6.13
CA GLN A 125 1.80 -12.11 -5.00
C GLN A 125 1.45 -12.75 -3.66
N LEU A 126 0.25 -13.35 -3.52
CA LEU A 126 -0.16 -14.12 -2.34
C LEU A 126 0.71 -15.36 -2.13
N ARG A 127 1.03 -16.10 -3.21
CA ARG A 127 1.95 -17.26 -3.14
C ARG A 127 3.33 -16.86 -2.63
N ARG A 128 3.89 -15.76 -3.14
CA ARG A 128 5.19 -15.25 -2.65
C ARG A 128 5.12 -14.81 -1.20
N TYR A 129 4.02 -14.16 -0.80
CA TYR A 129 3.81 -13.74 0.59
C TYR A 129 3.77 -14.94 1.55
N PHE A 130 2.96 -15.96 1.24
CA PHE A 130 2.89 -17.19 2.06
C PHE A 130 4.20 -17.97 2.07
N ALA A 131 4.93 -18.01 0.95
CA ALA A 131 6.25 -18.65 0.90
C ALA A 131 7.23 -17.99 1.88
N ILE A 132 7.25 -16.65 1.95
CA ILE A 132 8.12 -15.91 2.86
C ILE A 132 7.68 -16.09 4.32
N GLU A 133 6.37 -16.04 4.60
CA GLU A 133 5.84 -16.19 5.95
C GLU A 133 6.07 -17.61 6.52
N SER A 134 6.03 -18.63 5.64
CA SER A 134 6.28 -20.03 6.02
C SER A 134 7.72 -20.33 6.47
N LEU A 135 8.68 -19.44 6.19
CA LEU A 135 10.08 -19.62 6.60
C LEU A 135 10.29 -19.42 8.11
N ALA A 136 9.37 -18.72 8.80
CA ALA A 136 9.52 -18.37 10.21
C ALA A 136 8.65 -19.22 11.16
N ILE A 137 7.78 -20.08 10.64
CA ILE A 137 6.84 -20.86 11.46
C ILE A 137 6.90 -22.31 11.00
N THR A 138 7.59 -23.16 11.77
CA THR A 138 7.38 -24.61 11.68
C THR A 138 6.21 -24.94 12.62
N PRO A 139 4.99 -25.15 12.13
CA PRO A 139 3.89 -25.54 13.00
C PRO A 139 4.20 -26.94 13.55
N LYS A 140 4.46 -27.04 14.86
CA LYS A 140 4.39 -28.33 15.56
C LYS A 140 2.92 -28.76 15.59
N ARG A 141 2.51 -29.51 14.57
CA ARG A 141 1.18 -30.13 14.53
C ARG A 141 1.13 -31.23 15.61
N PRO A 142 0.14 -31.22 16.51
CA PRO A 142 0.00 -32.27 17.51
C PRO A 142 -0.34 -33.61 16.82
N SER A 143 0.07 -34.74 17.41
CA SER A 143 -0.03 -36.09 16.81
C SER A 143 -1.47 -36.55 16.51
N ASN A 144 -2.46 -35.83 17.00
CA ASN A 144 -3.90 -36.08 16.85
C ASN A 144 -4.58 -35.06 15.91
N ASP A 145 -3.82 -34.45 14.99
CA ASP A 145 -4.33 -33.52 13.98
C ASP A 145 -5.45 -34.17 13.13
N PRO A 146 -6.70 -33.70 13.24
CA PRO A 146 -7.81 -34.21 12.42
C PRO A 146 -7.55 -34.01 10.92
N GLU A 147 -6.74 -33.03 10.50
CA GLU A 147 -6.37 -32.85 9.09
C GLU A 147 -5.46 -33.97 8.60
N GLN A 148 -4.45 -34.36 9.39
CA GLN A 148 -3.57 -35.47 9.02
C GLN A 148 -4.34 -36.79 8.90
N ARG A 149 -5.33 -36.98 9.78
CA ARG A 149 -6.25 -38.12 9.70
C ARG A 149 -7.10 -38.09 8.44
N ALA A 150 -7.70 -36.94 8.11
CA ALA A 150 -8.47 -36.77 6.88
C ALA A 150 -7.63 -37.07 5.62
N VAL A 151 -6.37 -36.61 5.60
CA VAL A 151 -5.43 -36.92 4.51
C VAL A 151 -5.15 -38.42 4.39
N ASN A 152 -4.98 -39.12 5.51
CA ASN A 152 -4.75 -40.56 5.48
C ASN A 152 -5.98 -41.32 4.95
N ILE A 153 -7.18 -40.98 5.40
CA ILE A 153 -8.43 -41.57 4.88
C ILE A 153 -8.55 -41.32 3.38
N LEU A 154 -8.27 -40.11 2.91
CA LEU A 154 -8.31 -39.78 1.48
C LEU A 154 -7.34 -40.65 0.68
N LYS A 155 -6.10 -40.83 1.14
CA LYS A 155 -5.10 -41.65 0.44
C LYS A 155 -5.46 -43.14 0.42
N GLU A 156 -6.00 -43.65 1.52
CA GLU A 156 -6.27 -45.08 1.68
C GLU A 156 -7.60 -45.52 1.05
N SER A 157 -8.59 -44.63 0.98
CA SER A 157 -9.96 -44.98 0.56
C SER A 157 -10.37 -44.45 -0.80
N THR A 158 -9.53 -43.66 -1.48
CA THR A 158 -9.84 -43.17 -2.82
C THR A 158 -9.55 -44.24 -3.85
N THR A 159 -10.56 -44.62 -4.62
CA THR A 159 -10.44 -45.59 -5.72
C THR A 159 -11.18 -45.06 -6.94
N GLN A 160 -10.62 -45.31 -8.12
CA GLN A 160 -11.27 -44.99 -9.38
C GLN A 160 -12.17 -46.15 -9.81
N LEU A 161 -13.41 -45.83 -10.16
CA LEU A 161 -14.41 -46.76 -10.67
C LEU A 161 -14.21 -46.97 -12.18
N GLU A 162 -14.74 -48.07 -12.70
CA GLU A 162 -14.61 -48.45 -14.12
C GLU A 162 -15.23 -47.43 -15.08
N ASP A 163 -16.17 -46.60 -14.60
CA ASP A 163 -16.82 -45.52 -15.36
C ASP A 163 -16.03 -44.20 -15.35
N GLY A 164 -14.85 -44.19 -14.73
CA GLY A 164 -13.96 -43.03 -14.62
C GLY A 164 -14.23 -42.12 -13.43
N HIS A 165 -15.30 -42.35 -12.65
CA HIS A 165 -15.57 -41.60 -11.43
C HIS A 165 -14.66 -42.04 -10.26
N TYR A 166 -14.48 -41.17 -9.28
CA TYR A 166 -13.72 -41.48 -8.06
C TYR A 166 -14.66 -41.63 -6.86
N GLN A 167 -14.44 -42.67 -6.07
CA GLN A 167 -15.09 -42.86 -4.78
C GLN A 167 -14.05 -42.70 -3.66
N THR A 168 -14.41 -42.06 -2.56
CA THR A 168 -13.57 -41.92 -1.37
C THR A 168 -14.39 -42.05 -0.08
N GLY A 169 -13.74 -42.38 1.03
CA GLY A 169 -14.35 -42.46 2.36
C GLY A 169 -14.67 -41.09 2.94
N LEU A 170 -15.60 -41.03 3.89
CA LEU A 170 -15.94 -39.78 4.58
C LEU A 170 -14.78 -39.34 5.48
N LEU A 171 -14.10 -38.26 5.09
CA LEU A 171 -12.84 -37.80 5.71
C LEU A 171 -12.98 -37.39 7.19
N TRP A 172 -14.20 -37.13 7.65
CA TRP A 172 -14.52 -36.68 9.01
C TRP A 172 -15.14 -37.78 9.89
N LYS A 173 -15.34 -39.00 9.38
CA LYS A 173 -16.07 -40.06 10.11
C LYS A 173 -15.16 -41.23 10.48
N GLU A 174 -15.25 -41.67 11.73
CA GLU A 174 -14.30 -42.63 12.30
C GLU A 174 -14.48 -44.09 11.85
N GLN A 175 -15.59 -44.42 11.19
CA GLN A 175 -15.86 -45.77 10.70
C GLN A 175 -16.40 -45.74 9.27
N GLN A 176 -15.88 -46.66 8.44
CA GLN A 176 -16.36 -46.92 7.08
C GLN A 176 -17.77 -47.51 7.12
N THR A 177 -18.78 -46.68 7.30
CA THR A 177 -20.14 -47.03 6.87
C THR A 177 -20.15 -47.05 5.34
N LYS A 178 -20.22 -48.24 4.74
CA LYS A 178 -20.45 -48.40 3.29
C LYS A 178 -21.71 -47.63 2.91
N CYS A 179 -21.59 -46.69 1.97
CA CYS A 179 -22.74 -46.03 1.38
C CYS A 179 -23.63 -47.10 0.72
N ARG A 180 -24.87 -47.24 1.17
CA ARG A 180 -25.86 -48.09 0.50
C ARG A 180 -26.24 -47.42 -0.82
N THR A 181 -25.88 -48.04 -1.94
CA THR A 181 -26.42 -47.67 -3.26
C THR A 181 -27.92 -47.92 -3.23
N ILE A 182 -28.71 -46.84 -3.30
CA ILE A 182 -30.16 -46.94 -3.48
C ILE A 182 -30.37 -47.13 -4.99
N THR A 183 -30.51 -48.39 -5.42
CA THR A 183 -30.99 -48.68 -6.77
C THR A 183 -32.50 -48.44 -6.79
N LYS A 184 -32.95 -47.40 -7.51
CA LYS A 184 -34.34 -47.32 -7.95
C LYS A 184 -34.57 -48.44 -8.96
N THR A 185 -35.32 -49.47 -8.55
CA THR A 185 -35.96 -50.40 -9.48
C THR A 185 -37.04 -49.67 -10.31
N PRO A 186 -37.29 -50.12 -11.56
CA PRO A 186 -38.15 -49.43 -12.53
C PRO A 186 -39.62 -49.35 -12.11
#